data_AF-A0A6P5FNX2-F1
#
_entry.id   AF-A0A6P5FNX2-F1
#
_cell.length_a   1.000
_cell.length_b   1.000
_cell.length_c   1.000
_cell.angle_alpha   90.00
_cell.angle_beta   90.00
_cell.angle_gamma   90.00
#
_symmetry.space_group_name_H-M   'P 1'
#
loop_
_entity.id
_entity.type
_entity.pdbx_description
1 polymer ?
#
loop_
_entity_poly.entity_id
_entity_poly.type
_entity_poly.pdbx_seq_one_letter_code
_entity_poly.pdbx_strand_id
1 'polypeptide(L)'
;MNSMSMIKARSIHKSPPTSTLTPHNFISSLSSPFKTLLKEWEKLPLRIEVSNSMKAASLNLVDAFVDWMYKFSDLPALIEENFAPVDEIDGVVLVHNLEGEIPETFPEGVYIRNGPNPQYPTQTTATSIFGSTAYTWYEGDGMLHATYFDKAGNGKWRISYKNKYVVSETFQMEKERNKASFIPAVDGQPHGILAAFVFNMLRFGKAVKDSSNTSVFEHAGRAYAVTENHLPYEIDIATLDTVGLYNVYGAWNRPFTGHPKKAPRTGELVTMGVDVRKPHFVLGIISADGKNLLHKVNLEYESGKLIHEIGITKNYNIIMDYPLRFGIDRVLVGKQFIQHDTNARARIGVMPRFGDAKSTSWFDVKNHCSYHLINSFEEGHEVVVRGCRILCSVIPGPDHKTDKAKWYQRAFLQPKKDSKEFDPSVDGILFSRPYEWRLDLVTGEVEEGYITCEEVAMDFPAINNNFIGIRNKYAYTQVVDSLATSNSIAGLTKYKMLAKLHFDIKNEDDKNFINVDYHVLEENHFCSGVQFVEKKDAVDEDDGWLISYVHDEKANVSKVYIIDAKRFTEEPVAKITLPQRVPYGFHGIFISK
;
A
#
# COMPACT_ATOMS: atom_id res chain seq x y z
N MET A 1 -15.93 42.02 -47.23
CA MET A 1 -15.12 43.25 -47.16
C MET A 1 -15.10 43.69 -45.71
N ASN A 2 -14.20 43.12 -44.90
CA ASN A 2 -12.88 43.63 -44.48
C ASN A 2 -13.02 43.99 -42.99
N SER A 3 -12.21 43.54 -42.04
CA SER A 3 -10.98 42.75 -42.05
C SER A 3 -10.73 42.28 -40.61
N MET A 4 -10.26 41.04 -40.46
CA MET A 4 -9.68 40.49 -39.23
C MET A 4 -8.50 41.32 -38.73
N SER A 5 -8.39 41.50 -37.41
CA SER A 5 -7.10 41.69 -36.73
C SER A 5 -7.03 40.79 -35.49
N MET A 6 -6.09 39.86 -35.52
CA MET A 6 -5.72 38.96 -34.42
C MET A 6 -5.22 39.75 -33.21
N ILE A 7 -5.69 39.38 -32.01
CA ILE A 7 -4.93 39.58 -30.77
C ILE A 7 -4.79 38.22 -30.10
N LYS A 8 -3.58 37.65 -30.20
CA LYS A 8 -3.12 36.50 -29.41
C LYS A 8 -2.96 36.95 -27.96
N ALA A 9 -3.87 36.56 -27.07
CA ALA A 9 -3.63 36.61 -25.64
C ALA A 9 -2.80 35.38 -25.23
N ARG A 10 -1.49 35.58 -25.01
CA ARG A 10 -0.64 34.64 -24.28
C ARG A 10 -1.03 34.70 -22.80
N SER A 11 -1.80 33.72 -22.32
CA SER A 11 -1.90 33.45 -20.87
C SER A 11 -0.67 32.65 -20.45
N ILE A 12 0.27 33.31 -19.78
CA ILE A 12 1.35 32.66 -19.05
C ILE A 12 0.78 32.34 -17.67
N HIS A 13 0.12 31.19 -17.51
CA HIS A 13 -0.11 30.62 -16.19
C HIS A 13 1.18 29.99 -15.70
N LYS A 14 1.92 30.72 -14.86
CA LYS A 14 2.91 30.11 -13.98
C LYS A 14 2.15 29.23 -12.99
N SER A 15 2.33 27.92 -13.11
CA SER A 15 2.04 26.98 -12.03
C SER A 15 2.79 27.41 -10.77
N PRO A 16 2.17 27.37 -9.57
CA PRO A 16 2.91 27.52 -8.33
C PRO A 16 3.87 26.34 -8.19
N PRO A 17 5.07 26.52 -7.61
CA PRO A 17 6.04 25.45 -7.50
C PRO A 17 5.47 24.34 -6.60
N THR A 18 5.32 23.15 -7.16
CA THR A 18 5.30 21.92 -6.39
C THR A 18 6.57 21.89 -5.55
N SER A 19 6.44 21.77 -4.23
CA SER A 19 7.58 21.75 -3.31
C SER A 19 8.31 20.40 -3.40
N THR A 20 8.99 20.20 -4.52
CA THR A 20 9.98 19.14 -4.72
C THR A 20 11.19 19.39 -3.82
N LEU A 21 11.89 18.33 -3.44
CA LEU A 21 13.17 18.43 -2.76
C LEU A 21 14.16 19.19 -3.66
N THR A 22 14.39 20.47 -3.38
CA THR A 22 15.50 21.19 -4.04
C THR A 22 16.82 20.78 -3.39
N PRO A 23 17.90 20.56 -4.15
CA PRO A 23 19.21 20.14 -3.63
C PRO A 23 19.70 20.99 -2.45
N HIS A 24 19.46 22.31 -2.51
CA HIS A 24 19.92 23.27 -1.52
C HIS A 24 19.41 23.03 -0.09
N ASN A 25 18.17 22.55 0.07
CA ASN A 25 17.54 22.41 1.39
C ASN A 25 17.96 21.11 2.10
N PHE A 26 18.23 20.04 1.35
CA PHE A 26 18.74 18.76 1.85
C PHE A 26 20.20 18.84 2.32
N ILE A 27 21.01 19.66 1.66
CA ILE A 27 22.42 19.90 2.02
C ILE A 27 22.54 20.57 3.40
N SER A 28 21.58 21.39 3.79
CA SER A 28 21.64 22.19 5.02
C SER A 28 21.58 21.34 6.31
N SER A 29 20.98 20.15 6.26
CA SER A 29 20.77 19.23 7.39
C SER A 29 21.90 18.22 7.64
N LEU A 30 22.95 18.17 6.80
CA LEU A 30 24.04 17.19 6.92
C LEU A 30 25.11 17.60 7.97
N SER A 31 25.88 16.62 8.48
CA SER A 31 26.94 16.81 9.48
C SER A 31 28.22 17.47 8.91
N SER A 32 29.11 17.94 9.80
CA SER A 32 30.28 18.78 9.45
C SER A 32 31.20 18.24 8.35
N PRO A 33 31.56 16.93 8.27
CA PRO A 33 32.47 16.45 7.22
C PRO A 33 31.85 16.51 5.82
N PHE A 34 30.55 16.19 5.72
CA PHE A 34 29.78 16.29 4.47
C PHE A 34 29.52 17.75 4.07
N LYS A 35 29.28 18.62 5.06
CA LYS A 35 29.22 20.08 4.85
C LYS A 35 30.51 20.63 4.29
N THR A 36 31.68 20.11 4.67
CA THR A 36 32.97 20.58 4.14
C THR A 36 33.15 20.16 2.69
N LEU A 37 32.83 18.91 2.33
CA LEU A 37 32.88 18.42 0.94
C LEU A 37 31.93 19.22 0.02
N LEU A 38 30.71 19.50 0.51
CA LEU A 38 29.71 20.30 -0.21
C LEU A 38 30.00 21.81 -0.22
N LYS A 39 30.59 22.37 0.85
CA LYS A 39 31.04 23.78 0.89
C LYS A 39 32.24 24.03 -0.03
N GLU A 40 33.12 23.05 -0.21
CA GLU A 40 34.17 23.16 -1.24
C GLU A 40 33.58 23.12 -2.65
N TRP A 41 32.45 22.42 -2.86
CA TRP A 41 31.67 22.51 -4.09
C TRP A 41 30.87 23.81 -4.25
N GLU A 42 30.33 24.40 -3.18
CA GLU A 42 29.67 25.72 -3.23
C GLU A 42 30.65 26.88 -3.50
N LYS A 43 31.96 26.67 -3.25
CA LYS A 43 33.02 27.62 -3.58
C LYS A 43 33.44 27.58 -5.05
N LEU A 44 32.98 26.62 -5.85
CA LEU A 44 32.97 26.79 -7.30
C LEU A 44 31.94 27.87 -7.66
N PRO A 45 32.25 28.82 -8.56
CA PRO A 45 31.43 30.01 -8.77
C PRO A 45 30.08 29.65 -9.40
N LEU A 46 29.08 29.37 -8.56
CA LEU A 46 27.67 29.22 -8.94
C LEU A 46 26.97 30.59 -8.90
N ARG A 47 27.45 31.50 -9.74
CA ARG A 47 26.67 32.62 -10.29
C ARG A 47 26.94 32.66 -11.79
N ILE A 48 26.40 31.67 -12.48
CA ILE A 48 26.35 31.64 -13.94
C ILE A 48 24.92 31.23 -14.25
N GLU A 49 24.25 31.92 -15.18
CA GLU A 49 23.12 31.35 -15.89
C GLU A 49 23.64 30.11 -16.61
N VAL A 50 23.61 28.98 -15.91
CA VAL A 50 24.20 27.73 -16.39
C VAL A 50 23.35 27.26 -17.56
N SER A 51 23.95 27.24 -18.76
CA SER A 51 23.29 26.70 -19.95
C SER A 51 22.85 25.25 -19.69
N ASN A 52 21.76 24.82 -20.32
CA ASN A 52 21.25 23.45 -20.18
C ASN A 52 22.33 22.40 -20.46
N SER A 53 23.30 22.71 -21.33
CA SER A 53 24.45 21.86 -21.67
C SER A 53 25.40 21.60 -20.49
N MET A 54 25.67 22.59 -19.64
CA MET A 54 26.53 22.41 -18.47
C MET A 54 25.84 21.61 -17.36
N LYS A 55 24.52 21.78 -17.18
CA LYS A 55 23.73 20.93 -16.28
C LYS A 55 23.72 19.48 -16.77
N ALA A 56 23.50 19.25 -18.06
CA ALA A 56 23.55 17.91 -18.65
C ALA A 56 24.94 17.26 -18.49
N ALA A 57 26.02 18.00 -18.71
CA ALA A 57 27.38 17.51 -18.49
C ALA A 57 27.64 17.11 -17.02
N SER A 58 27.14 17.91 -16.06
CA SER A 58 27.27 17.58 -14.64
C SER A 58 26.48 16.34 -14.24
N LEU A 59 25.28 16.13 -14.79
CA LEU A 59 24.46 14.95 -14.54
C LEU A 59 25.12 13.68 -15.10
N ASN A 60 25.67 13.76 -16.32
CA ASN A 60 26.39 12.64 -16.93
C ASN A 60 27.62 12.22 -16.09
N LEU A 61 28.31 13.17 -15.46
CA LEU A 61 29.42 12.87 -14.56
C LEU A 61 28.93 12.15 -13.29
N VAL A 62 27.79 12.55 -12.72
CA VAL A 62 27.19 11.87 -11.56
C VAL A 62 26.72 10.46 -11.95
N ASP A 63 26.08 10.29 -13.11
CA ASP A 63 25.68 8.98 -13.63
C ASP A 63 26.90 8.06 -13.81
N ALA A 64 27.96 8.53 -14.47
CA ALA A 64 29.18 7.74 -14.67
C ALA A 64 29.87 7.39 -13.34
N PHE A 65 29.85 8.30 -12.37
CA PHE A 65 30.40 8.05 -11.03
C PHE A 65 29.62 6.98 -10.28
N VAL A 66 28.28 7.01 -10.35
CA VAL A 66 27.42 5.98 -9.76
C VAL A 66 27.66 4.63 -10.42
N ASP A 67 27.64 4.58 -11.76
CA ASP A 67 27.85 3.35 -12.53
C ASP A 67 29.24 2.73 -12.24
N TRP A 68 30.26 3.56 -11.98
CA TRP A 68 31.60 3.10 -11.58
C TRP A 68 31.66 2.60 -10.12
N MET A 69 30.96 3.29 -9.21
CA MET A 69 31.06 3.05 -7.77
C MET A 69 30.19 1.90 -7.27
N TYR A 70 29.01 1.72 -7.86
CA TYR A 70 28.03 0.74 -7.40
C TYR A 70 28.16 -0.56 -8.17
N LYS A 71 28.21 -1.66 -7.42
CA LYS A 71 28.02 -3.01 -7.94
C LYS A 71 26.58 -3.41 -7.70
N PHE A 72 25.86 -3.67 -8.78
CA PHE A 72 24.49 -4.12 -8.74
C PHE A 72 24.40 -5.63 -8.90
N SER A 73 23.48 -6.25 -8.18
CA SER A 73 23.16 -7.67 -8.30
C SER A 73 21.69 -7.92 -8.03
N ASP A 74 21.22 -9.11 -8.40
CA ASP A 74 19.83 -9.49 -8.24
C ASP A 74 19.63 -10.26 -6.93
N LEU A 75 18.40 -10.20 -6.42
CA LEU A 75 17.91 -10.87 -5.22
C LEU A 75 16.83 -11.84 -5.71
N PRO A 76 17.19 -13.11 -5.99
CA PRO A 76 16.32 -14.04 -6.71
C PRO A 76 14.92 -14.15 -6.12
N ALA A 77 14.79 -14.15 -4.79
CA ALA A 77 13.53 -14.26 -4.09
C ALA A 77 12.47 -13.17 -4.40
N LEU A 78 12.88 -12.00 -4.91
CA LEU A 78 11.97 -10.93 -5.31
C LEU A 78 11.54 -11.02 -6.78
N ILE A 79 12.15 -11.92 -7.56
CA ILE A 79 11.97 -12.02 -9.02
C ILE A 79 11.75 -13.46 -9.48
N GLU A 80 11.49 -14.39 -8.55
CA GLU A 80 11.21 -15.80 -8.79
C GLU A 80 9.77 -16.16 -8.39
N GLU A 81 9.35 -17.37 -8.76
CA GLU A 81 8.00 -17.89 -8.52
C GLU A 81 6.92 -16.89 -9.01
N ASN A 82 5.82 -16.76 -8.27
CA ASN A 82 4.75 -15.85 -8.62
C ASN A 82 5.01 -14.39 -8.21
N PHE A 83 6.19 -14.06 -7.67
CA PHE A 83 6.61 -12.67 -7.43
C PHE A 83 7.36 -12.06 -8.62
N ALA A 84 7.85 -12.91 -9.54
CA ALA A 84 8.43 -12.46 -10.79
C ALA A 84 7.48 -11.49 -11.52
N PRO A 85 7.99 -10.47 -12.23
CA PRO A 85 7.14 -9.58 -13.02
C PRO A 85 6.54 -10.32 -14.23
N VAL A 86 5.48 -9.75 -14.81
CA VAL A 86 4.98 -10.12 -16.14
C VAL A 86 4.97 -8.92 -17.07
N ASP A 87 4.93 -9.19 -18.37
CA ASP A 87 4.84 -8.18 -19.41
C ASP A 87 3.41 -7.67 -19.58
N GLU A 88 3.25 -6.47 -20.13
CA GLU A 88 1.95 -5.99 -20.60
C GLU A 88 1.45 -6.87 -21.76
N ILE A 89 0.15 -7.18 -21.76
CA ILE A 89 -0.48 -7.81 -22.93
C ILE A 89 -0.96 -6.74 -23.92
N ASP A 90 -0.91 -7.09 -25.20
CA ASP A 90 -1.44 -6.24 -26.25
C ASP A 90 -2.98 -6.21 -26.22
N GLY A 91 -3.55 -5.09 -25.78
CA GLY A 91 -4.99 -4.86 -25.82
C GLY A 91 -5.78 -5.66 -24.78
N VAL A 92 -7.07 -5.87 -25.07
CA VAL A 92 -7.99 -6.60 -24.20
C VAL A 92 -8.14 -8.02 -24.72
N VAL A 93 -7.96 -9.02 -23.86
CA VAL A 93 -8.08 -10.44 -24.22
C VAL A 93 -9.40 -11.01 -23.73
N LEU A 94 -10.15 -11.63 -24.62
CA LEU A 94 -11.40 -12.31 -24.27
C LEU A 94 -11.09 -13.64 -23.54
N VAL A 95 -11.75 -13.88 -22.43
CA VAL A 95 -11.54 -15.06 -21.59
C VAL A 95 -12.69 -16.04 -21.80
N HIS A 96 -12.35 -17.27 -22.19
CA HIS A 96 -13.32 -18.30 -22.54
C HIS A 96 -13.41 -19.45 -21.54
N ASN A 97 -12.36 -19.65 -20.74
CA ASN A 97 -12.29 -20.77 -19.82
C ASN A 97 -12.93 -20.39 -18.48
N LEU A 98 -14.21 -20.77 -18.34
CA LEU A 98 -15.04 -20.58 -17.16
C LEU A 98 -15.49 -21.96 -16.66
N GLU A 99 -15.11 -22.28 -15.43
CA GLU A 99 -15.64 -23.40 -14.67
C GLU A 99 -16.74 -22.87 -13.73
N GLY A 100 -17.88 -23.54 -13.65
CA GLY A 100 -19.06 -23.05 -12.91
C GLY A 100 -19.89 -22.02 -13.69
N GLU A 101 -20.65 -21.19 -12.98
CA GLU A 101 -21.55 -20.19 -13.56
C GLU A 101 -21.49 -18.88 -12.78
N ILE A 102 -21.27 -17.77 -13.47
CA ILE A 102 -21.37 -16.43 -12.86
C ILE A 102 -22.86 -16.11 -12.69
N PRO A 103 -23.35 -15.85 -11.46
CA PRO A 103 -24.77 -15.62 -11.23
C PRO A 103 -25.33 -14.43 -12.02
N GLU A 104 -26.58 -14.51 -12.48
CA GLU A 104 -27.22 -13.40 -13.22
C GLU A 104 -27.27 -12.08 -12.43
N THR A 105 -27.30 -12.18 -11.10
CA THR A 105 -27.35 -11.05 -10.16
C THR A 105 -25.98 -10.48 -9.81
N PHE A 106 -24.89 -11.09 -10.30
CA PHE A 106 -23.55 -10.49 -10.25
C PHE A 106 -23.55 -9.20 -11.07
N PRO A 107 -22.99 -8.08 -10.57
CA PRO A 107 -23.00 -6.81 -11.31
C PRO A 107 -22.04 -6.83 -12.50
N GLU A 108 -22.40 -6.12 -13.57
CA GLU A 108 -21.43 -5.76 -14.61
C GLU A 108 -20.43 -4.75 -14.04
N GLY A 109 -19.17 -4.85 -14.44
CA GLY A 109 -18.12 -4.09 -13.78
C GLY A 109 -16.72 -4.54 -14.14
N VAL A 110 -15.75 -4.07 -13.36
CA VAL A 110 -14.35 -4.45 -13.48
C VAL A 110 -13.76 -4.70 -12.10
N TYR A 111 -13.09 -5.84 -11.95
CA TYR A 111 -12.24 -6.13 -10.81
C TYR A 111 -10.81 -5.73 -11.17
N ILE A 112 -10.25 -4.72 -10.48
CA ILE A 112 -8.90 -4.21 -10.69
C ILE A 112 -8.08 -4.47 -9.44
N ARG A 113 -6.88 -5.03 -9.59
CA ARG A 113 -5.90 -5.17 -8.50
C ARG A 113 -4.57 -4.56 -8.89
N ASN A 114 -3.95 -3.89 -7.93
CA ASN A 114 -2.61 -3.31 -8.06
C ASN A 114 -1.54 -4.16 -7.37
N GLY A 115 -0.30 -4.05 -7.82
CA GLY A 115 0.83 -4.71 -7.20
C GLY A 115 2.17 -4.28 -7.81
N PRO A 116 3.28 -4.65 -7.15
CA PRO A 116 4.62 -4.38 -7.63
C PRO A 116 4.94 -5.29 -8.80
N ASN A 117 5.44 -4.70 -9.89
CA ASN A 117 5.91 -5.39 -11.07
C ASN A 117 7.12 -4.58 -11.59
N PRO A 118 8.35 -4.81 -11.11
CA PRO A 118 9.50 -4.01 -11.53
C PRO A 118 9.69 -4.05 -13.05
N GLN A 119 9.72 -2.88 -13.70
CA GLN A 119 9.92 -2.79 -15.15
C GLN A 119 11.26 -3.40 -15.57
N TYR A 120 12.28 -3.20 -14.75
CA TYR A 120 13.62 -3.75 -14.91
C TYR A 120 13.93 -4.58 -13.66
N PRO A 121 13.61 -5.88 -13.63
CA PRO A 121 13.77 -6.75 -12.46
C PRO A 121 15.23 -7.14 -12.18
N THR A 122 16.16 -6.24 -12.50
CA THR A 122 17.59 -6.40 -12.29
C THR A 122 18.06 -5.30 -11.34
N GLN A 123 19.22 -5.46 -10.71
CA GLN A 123 19.77 -4.46 -9.78
C GLN A 123 18.95 -4.28 -8.50
N THR A 124 18.37 -5.37 -8.00
CA THR A 124 17.60 -5.33 -6.76
C THR A 124 18.49 -5.17 -5.51
N THR A 125 19.81 -5.26 -5.64
CA THR A 125 20.77 -4.93 -4.59
C THR A 125 21.87 -4.05 -5.14
N ALA A 126 22.37 -3.13 -4.32
CA ALA A 126 23.40 -2.19 -4.69
C ALA A 126 24.46 -2.10 -3.59
N THR A 127 25.72 -2.41 -3.92
CA THR A 127 26.84 -2.36 -2.97
C THR A 127 27.88 -1.35 -3.43
N SER A 128 28.30 -0.50 -2.51
CA SER A 128 29.34 0.51 -2.74
C SER A 128 30.28 0.62 -1.53
N ILE A 129 31.26 1.52 -1.61
CA ILE A 129 32.12 1.89 -0.47
C ILE A 129 31.33 2.49 0.70
N PHE A 130 30.11 2.99 0.48
CA PHE A 130 29.25 3.54 1.52
C PHE A 130 28.40 2.47 2.20
N GLY A 131 28.36 1.25 1.66
CA GLY A 131 27.58 0.14 2.17
C GLY A 131 26.65 -0.48 1.13
N SER A 132 25.90 -1.48 1.57
CA SER A 132 24.94 -2.24 0.75
C SER A 132 23.50 -1.82 1.03
N THR A 133 22.70 -1.72 -0.02
CA THR A 133 21.25 -1.51 0.00
C THR A 133 20.53 -2.53 -0.87
N ALA A 134 19.24 -2.71 -0.62
CA ALA A 134 18.41 -3.66 -1.35
C ALA A 134 17.00 -3.09 -1.61
N TYR A 135 16.42 -3.51 -2.73
CA TYR A 135 15.00 -3.46 -2.96
C TYR A 135 14.30 -4.38 -1.98
N THR A 136 13.10 -4.00 -1.62
CA THR A 136 12.17 -4.81 -0.85
C THR A 136 10.94 -5.16 -1.69
N TRP A 137 10.17 -6.13 -1.23
CA TRP A 137 9.04 -6.69 -1.99
C TRP A 137 7.89 -5.72 -2.25
N TYR A 138 7.76 -4.64 -1.48
CA TYR A 138 6.76 -3.60 -1.70
C TYR A 138 7.25 -2.47 -2.62
N GLU A 139 8.52 -2.49 -3.03
CA GLU A 139 9.05 -1.61 -4.07
C GLU A 139 8.80 -2.21 -5.47
N GLY A 140 8.94 -1.39 -6.51
CA GLY A 140 8.66 -1.77 -7.90
C GLY A 140 7.57 -0.91 -8.52
N ASP A 141 7.46 -0.96 -9.83
CA ASP A 141 6.47 -0.18 -10.57
C ASP A 141 5.08 -0.80 -10.41
N GLY A 142 4.04 0.03 -10.31
CA GLY A 142 2.66 -0.45 -10.20
C GLY A 142 2.19 -1.04 -11.51
N MET A 143 1.69 -2.27 -11.48
CA MET A 143 0.92 -2.84 -12.58
C MET A 143 -0.48 -3.21 -12.15
N LEU A 144 -1.44 -2.71 -12.94
CA LEU A 144 -2.85 -3.02 -12.79
C LEU A 144 -3.16 -4.30 -13.54
N HIS A 145 -3.92 -5.18 -12.90
CA HIS A 145 -4.57 -6.32 -13.51
C HIS A 145 -6.08 -6.13 -13.41
N ALA A 146 -6.77 -6.18 -14.55
CA ALA A 146 -8.21 -5.93 -14.64
C ALA A 146 -8.94 -7.10 -15.30
N THR A 147 -9.98 -7.59 -14.66
CA THR A 147 -10.93 -8.55 -15.22
C THR A 147 -12.29 -7.87 -15.36
N TYR A 148 -12.76 -7.73 -16.59
CA TYR A 148 -14.01 -7.07 -16.96
C TYR A 148 -15.14 -8.09 -17.08
N PHE A 149 -16.29 -7.73 -16.54
CA PHE A 149 -17.51 -8.53 -16.53
C PHE A 149 -18.61 -7.76 -17.26
N ASP A 150 -18.87 -8.14 -18.51
CA ASP A 150 -19.92 -7.56 -19.33
C ASP A 150 -20.99 -8.59 -19.66
N LYS A 151 -22.21 -8.14 -19.93
CA LYS A 151 -23.23 -8.96 -20.59
C LYS A 151 -23.27 -8.64 -22.08
N ALA A 152 -23.17 -9.67 -22.91
CA ALA A 152 -23.47 -9.54 -24.33
C ALA A 152 -24.97 -9.28 -24.54
N GLY A 153 -25.36 -8.82 -25.74
CA GLY A 153 -26.77 -8.50 -26.05
C GLY A 153 -27.75 -9.67 -25.91
N ASN A 154 -27.26 -10.91 -25.78
CA ASN A 154 -28.05 -12.12 -25.50
C ASN A 154 -28.10 -12.49 -24.01
N GLY A 155 -27.61 -11.63 -23.11
CA GLY A 155 -27.57 -11.83 -21.66
C GLY A 155 -26.41 -12.68 -21.14
N LYS A 156 -25.60 -13.31 -22.02
CA LYS A 156 -24.47 -14.14 -21.60
C LYS A 156 -23.29 -13.28 -21.15
N TRP A 157 -22.56 -13.77 -20.14
CA TRP A 157 -21.32 -13.16 -19.69
C TRP A 157 -20.24 -13.15 -20.77
N ARG A 158 -19.62 -11.99 -20.95
CA ARG A 158 -18.45 -11.73 -21.77
C ARG A 158 -17.35 -11.23 -20.86
N ILE A 159 -16.42 -12.11 -20.53
CA ILE A 159 -15.32 -11.82 -19.60
C ILE A 159 -14.10 -11.46 -20.41
N SER A 160 -13.41 -10.39 -20.02
CA SER A 160 -12.14 -10.04 -20.65
C SER A 160 -11.11 -9.60 -19.63
N TYR A 161 -9.84 -9.64 -20.02
CA TYR A 161 -8.72 -9.35 -19.14
C TYR A 161 -7.72 -8.41 -19.81
N LYS A 162 -7.11 -7.53 -18.99
CA LYS A 162 -6.04 -6.63 -19.38
C LYS A 162 -5.10 -6.39 -18.20
N ASN A 163 -3.82 -6.20 -18.48
CA ASN A 163 -2.87 -5.62 -17.54
C ASN A 163 -2.15 -4.41 -18.13
N LYS A 164 -1.73 -3.49 -17.29
CA LYS A 164 -1.04 -2.27 -17.70
C LYS A 164 -0.26 -1.62 -16.56
N TYR A 165 0.93 -1.12 -16.86
CA TYR A 165 1.72 -0.29 -15.95
C TYR A 165 1.04 1.04 -15.67
N VAL A 166 1.15 1.48 -14.42
CA VAL A 166 0.92 2.87 -14.05
C VAL A 166 2.15 3.67 -14.47
N VAL A 167 1.97 4.56 -15.45
CA VAL A 167 3.05 5.35 -16.03
C VAL A 167 3.37 6.54 -15.12
N SER A 168 4.09 6.27 -14.04
CA SER A 168 4.56 7.31 -13.12
C SER A 168 5.72 8.12 -13.72
N GLU A 169 6.05 9.26 -13.09
CA GLU A 169 7.17 10.09 -13.51
C GLU A 169 8.48 9.31 -13.48
N THR A 170 8.73 8.55 -12.41
CA THR A 170 9.97 7.76 -12.29
C THR A 170 9.98 6.52 -13.18
N PHE A 171 8.82 5.92 -13.47
CA PHE A 171 8.71 4.86 -14.47
C PHE A 171 9.15 5.37 -15.85
N GLN A 172 8.65 6.55 -16.25
CA GLN A 172 9.01 7.16 -17.53
C GLN A 172 10.50 7.51 -17.60
N MET A 173 11.11 7.98 -16.49
CA MET A 173 12.56 8.25 -16.42
C MET A 173 13.41 7.00 -16.69
N GLU A 174 13.07 5.86 -16.11
CA GLU A 174 13.81 4.61 -16.34
C GLU A 174 13.55 4.05 -17.74
N LYS A 175 12.31 4.15 -18.23
CA LYS A 175 11.94 3.78 -19.60
C LYS A 175 12.74 4.54 -20.66
N GLU A 176 12.92 5.85 -20.49
CA GLU A 176 13.71 6.69 -21.40
C GLU A 176 15.21 6.33 -21.38
N ARG A 177 15.71 5.86 -20.23
CA ARG A 177 17.09 5.40 -20.07
C ARG A 177 17.30 3.94 -20.48
N ASN A 178 16.21 3.19 -20.67
CA ASN A 178 16.19 1.77 -20.97
C ASN A 178 16.98 0.91 -19.96
N LYS A 179 16.97 1.28 -18.68
CA LYS A 179 17.62 0.54 -17.59
C LYS A 179 17.06 0.91 -16.22
N ALA A 180 17.14 -0.04 -15.28
CA ALA A 180 17.09 0.27 -13.85
C ALA A 180 18.13 1.36 -13.53
N SER A 181 17.70 2.43 -12.88
CA SER A 181 18.49 3.65 -12.68
C SER A 181 18.50 4.14 -11.23
N PHE A 182 17.40 3.93 -10.50
CA PHE A 182 17.34 4.29 -9.08
C PHE A 182 18.11 3.28 -8.23
N ILE A 183 19.02 3.79 -7.38
CA ILE A 183 19.69 2.96 -6.37
C ILE A 183 18.63 2.63 -5.29
N PRO A 184 18.47 1.35 -4.88
CA PRO A 184 17.59 1.00 -3.78
C PRO A 184 17.98 1.77 -2.52
N ALA A 185 17.01 2.37 -1.84
CA ALA A 185 17.27 3.33 -0.76
C ALA A 185 16.42 3.11 0.49
N VAL A 186 15.61 2.05 0.56
CA VAL A 186 14.70 1.85 1.70
C VAL A 186 15.22 0.82 2.70
N ASP A 187 15.90 -0.24 2.23
CA ASP A 187 16.48 -1.29 3.06
C ASP A 187 18.00 -1.41 2.86
N GLY A 188 18.72 -1.73 3.94
CA GLY A 188 20.16 -1.89 3.96
C GLY A 188 20.90 -1.12 5.04
N GLN A 189 22.21 -0.94 4.82
CA GLN A 189 23.11 -0.27 5.75
C GLN A 189 22.85 1.25 5.77
N PRO A 190 22.83 1.91 6.94
CA PRO A 190 22.48 3.32 7.04
C PRO A 190 23.28 4.26 6.12
N HIS A 191 24.60 4.11 6.05
CA HIS A 191 25.45 4.94 5.19
C HIS A 191 25.19 4.69 3.69
N GLY A 192 24.91 3.43 3.30
CA GLY A 192 24.54 3.07 1.94
C GLY A 192 23.20 3.68 1.54
N ILE A 193 22.22 3.64 2.45
CA ILE A 193 20.92 4.30 2.29
C ILE A 193 21.12 5.80 2.07
N LEU A 194 21.87 6.49 2.95
CA LEU A 194 22.09 7.93 2.83
C LEU A 194 22.74 8.31 1.49
N ALA A 195 23.73 7.54 1.05
CA ALA A 195 24.38 7.74 -0.25
C ALA A 195 23.39 7.53 -1.41
N ALA A 196 22.58 6.47 -1.37
CA ALA A 196 21.54 6.21 -2.37
C ALA A 196 20.53 7.37 -2.46
N PHE A 197 20.04 7.87 -1.32
CA PHE A 197 19.18 9.05 -1.24
C PHE A 197 19.82 10.27 -1.93
N VAL A 198 21.08 10.58 -1.62
CA VAL A 198 21.81 11.72 -2.19
C VAL A 198 21.95 11.56 -3.71
N PHE A 199 22.44 10.42 -4.18
CA PHE A 199 22.71 10.21 -5.60
C PHE A 199 21.44 10.11 -6.43
N ASN A 200 20.37 9.50 -5.91
CA ASN A 200 19.07 9.53 -6.59
C ASN A 200 18.53 10.96 -6.68
N MET A 201 18.59 11.72 -5.58
CA MET A 201 18.17 13.13 -5.57
C MET A 201 18.95 14.00 -6.57
N LEU A 202 20.26 13.81 -6.68
CA LEU A 202 21.10 14.56 -7.63
C LEU A 202 20.81 14.19 -9.08
N ARG A 203 20.53 12.92 -9.37
CA ARG A 203 20.29 12.42 -10.73
C ARG A 203 18.87 12.66 -11.23
N PHE A 204 17.88 12.54 -10.35
CA PHE A 204 16.46 12.50 -10.73
C PHE A 204 15.58 13.55 -10.05
N GLY A 205 16.10 14.28 -9.05
CA GLY A 205 15.27 15.14 -8.20
C GLY A 205 14.30 14.39 -7.29
N LYS A 206 14.45 13.05 -7.22
CA LYS A 206 13.64 12.12 -6.43
C LYS A 206 14.58 11.17 -5.69
N ALA A 207 14.29 10.92 -4.42
CA ALA A 207 15.11 10.05 -3.58
C ALA A 207 14.82 8.55 -3.79
N VAL A 208 13.54 8.25 -4.05
CA VAL A 208 12.97 6.91 -4.23
C VAL A 208 12.01 6.97 -5.42
N LYS A 209 11.65 5.80 -5.97
CA LYS A 209 10.70 5.69 -7.08
C LYS A 209 9.28 6.02 -6.65
N ASP A 210 8.49 6.61 -7.53
CA ASP A 210 7.04 6.78 -7.38
C ASP A 210 6.35 5.49 -7.83
N SER A 211 6.20 4.52 -6.91
CA SER A 211 5.80 3.15 -7.24
C SER A 211 4.37 3.05 -7.80
N SER A 212 3.40 3.74 -7.18
CA SER A 212 1.96 3.66 -7.54
C SER A 212 1.42 2.22 -7.62
N ASN A 213 1.90 1.34 -6.74
CA ASN A 213 1.72 -0.11 -6.77
C ASN A 213 0.85 -0.66 -5.64
N THR A 214 0.45 0.16 -4.66
CA THR A 214 -0.13 -0.31 -3.39
C THR A 214 -1.60 -0.62 -3.53
N SER A 215 -2.38 0.31 -4.06
CA SER A 215 -3.84 0.19 -4.09
C SER A 215 -4.46 0.85 -5.32
N VAL A 216 -5.73 0.55 -5.55
CA VAL A 216 -6.63 1.30 -6.44
C VAL A 216 -7.84 1.72 -5.61
N PHE A 217 -8.24 2.99 -5.71
CA PHE A 217 -9.47 3.46 -5.08
C PHE A 217 -10.35 4.22 -6.08
N GLU A 218 -11.65 4.23 -5.83
CA GLU A 218 -12.63 5.01 -6.59
C GLU A 218 -13.07 6.23 -5.77
N HIS A 219 -13.10 7.40 -6.40
CA HIS A 219 -13.72 8.58 -5.83
C HIS A 219 -14.28 9.50 -6.91
N ALA A 220 -15.51 9.98 -6.70
CA ALA A 220 -16.22 10.85 -7.65
C ALA A 220 -16.31 10.27 -9.09
N GLY A 221 -16.57 8.96 -9.20
CA GLY A 221 -16.69 8.26 -10.49
C GLY A 221 -15.38 8.12 -11.27
N ARG A 222 -14.24 8.31 -10.60
CA ARG A 222 -12.89 8.17 -11.17
C ARG A 222 -12.09 7.19 -10.32
N ALA A 223 -11.17 6.48 -10.95
CA ALA A 223 -10.29 5.53 -10.28
C ALA A 223 -8.85 6.04 -10.23
N TYR A 224 -8.12 5.68 -9.18
CA TYR A 224 -6.75 6.13 -8.97
C TYR A 224 -5.87 5.01 -8.46
N ALA A 225 -4.66 4.90 -9.00
CA ALA A 225 -3.59 4.06 -8.47
C ALA A 225 -2.71 4.87 -7.51
N VAL A 226 -2.28 4.26 -6.40
CA VAL A 226 -1.63 4.99 -5.31
C VAL A 226 -0.60 4.15 -4.55
N THR A 227 0.43 4.83 -4.01
CA THR A 227 1.37 4.36 -2.98
C THR A 227 1.67 5.51 -2.03
N GLU A 228 1.88 5.21 -0.75
CA GLU A 228 2.07 6.18 0.35
C GLU A 228 3.27 7.13 0.24
N ASN A 229 4.11 7.00 -0.78
CA ASN A 229 5.28 7.83 -0.98
C ASN A 229 5.09 8.95 -2.02
N HIS A 230 3.96 8.98 -2.74
CA HIS A 230 3.68 10.00 -3.74
C HIS A 230 2.18 10.37 -3.83
N LEU A 231 1.86 11.29 -4.73
CA LEU A 231 0.49 11.59 -5.14
C LEU A 231 -0.10 10.44 -5.98
N PRO A 232 -1.43 10.24 -5.95
CA PRO A 232 -2.09 9.20 -6.74
C PRO A 232 -2.16 9.59 -8.22
N TYR A 233 -2.19 8.59 -9.09
CA TYR A 233 -2.41 8.73 -10.53
C TYR A 233 -3.83 8.31 -10.89
N GLU A 234 -4.57 9.19 -11.54
CA GLU A 234 -5.87 8.86 -12.14
C GLU A 234 -5.66 7.87 -13.29
N ILE A 235 -6.55 6.87 -13.37
CA ILE A 235 -6.52 5.81 -14.39
C ILE A 235 -7.86 5.74 -15.13
N ASP A 236 -7.80 5.55 -16.44
CA ASP A 236 -8.99 5.23 -17.23
C ASP A 236 -9.35 3.75 -17.00
N ILE A 237 -10.54 3.48 -16.46
CA ILE A 237 -10.91 2.11 -16.09
C ILE A 237 -11.18 1.20 -17.29
N ALA A 238 -11.40 1.72 -18.50
CA ALA A 238 -11.66 0.93 -19.69
C ALA A 238 -10.36 0.59 -20.44
N THR A 239 -9.39 1.52 -20.46
CA THR A 239 -8.12 1.33 -21.15
C THR A 239 -6.95 1.00 -20.22
N LEU A 240 -7.10 1.24 -18.91
CA LEU A 240 -6.03 1.25 -17.91
C LEU A 240 -4.92 2.28 -18.20
N ASP A 241 -5.19 3.28 -19.05
CA ASP A 241 -4.24 4.35 -19.31
C ASP A 241 -4.07 5.24 -18.08
N THR A 242 -2.83 5.63 -17.80
CA THR A 242 -2.54 6.65 -16.80
C THR A 242 -2.92 8.02 -17.34
N VAL A 243 -3.89 8.68 -16.70
CA VAL A 243 -4.41 9.99 -17.13
C VAL A 243 -3.52 11.11 -16.60
N GLY A 244 -3.19 11.08 -15.31
CA GLY A 244 -2.32 12.07 -14.70
C GLY A 244 -2.40 12.11 -13.18
N LEU A 245 -1.57 12.96 -12.56
CA LEU A 245 -1.52 13.13 -11.11
C LEU A 245 -2.78 13.81 -10.58
N TYR A 246 -3.32 13.27 -9.50
CA TYR A 246 -4.42 13.89 -8.76
C TYR A 246 -3.93 14.54 -7.46
N ASN A 247 -4.10 15.85 -7.38
CA ASN A 247 -3.65 16.67 -6.24
C ASN A 247 -4.71 17.69 -5.79
N VAL A 248 -5.99 17.42 -6.09
CA VAL A 248 -7.12 18.31 -5.77
C VAL A 248 -6.89 19.73 -6.32
N TYR A 249 -6.54 19.82 -7.61
CA TYR A 249 -6.21 21.06 -8.32
C TYR A 249 -5.15 21.93 -7.59
N GLY A 250 -4.17 21.27 -6.97
CA GLY A 250 -3.07 21.91 -6.24
C GLY A 250 -3.32 22.18 -4.75
N ALA A 251 -4.52 21.91 -4.23
CA ALA A 251 -4.82 22.09 -2.81
C ALA A 251 -4.13 21.02 -1.93
N TRP A 252 -3.92 19.81 -2.47
CA TRP A 252 -3.19 18.74 -1.82
C TRP A 252 -1.74 18.67 -2.32
N ASN A 253 -0.79 18.52 -1.42
CA ASN A 253 0.65 18.55 -1.73
C ASN A 253 1.47 17.59 -0.86
N ARG A 254 0.85 16.51 -0.40
CA ARG A 254 1.48 15.49 0.44
C ARG A 254 1.43 14.16 -0.29
N PRO A 255 2.30 13.20 0.08
CA PRO A 255 2.05 11.80 -0.23
C PRO A 255 0.62 11.41 0.19
N PHE A 256 0.03 10.45 -0.50
CA PHE A 256 -1.36 10.08 -0.33
C PHE A 256 -1.45 8.65 0.17
N THR A 257 -2.20 8.40 1.23
CA THR A 257 -2.38 7.03 1.76
C THR A 257 -2.88 6.07 0.68
N GLY A 258 -2.43 4.82 0.72
CA GLY A 258 -2.99 3.74 -0.10
C GLY A 258 -4.45 3.40 0.26
N HIS A 259 -4.93 3.90 1.40
CA HIS A 259 -6.19 3.50 2.01
C HIS A 259 -7.12 4.67 2.35
N PRO A 260 -7.42 5.57 1.39
CA PRO A 260 -8.38 6.62 1.66
C PRO A 260 -9.76 6.02 1.93
N LYS A 261 -10.55 6.64 2.82
CA LYS A 261 -11.87 6.14 3.21
C LYS A 261 -12.96 7.10 2.78
N LYS A 262 -13.99 6.58 2.13
CA LYS A 262 -15.20 7.35 1.78
C LYS A 262 -16.10 7.45 3.01
N ALA A 263 -16.35 8.67 3.47
CA ALA A 263 -17.18 8.93 4.62
C ALA A 263 -18.63 8.50 4.40
N PRO A 264 -19.24 7.78 5.36
CA PRO A 264 -20.62 7.36 5.23
C PRO A 264 -21.53 8.59 5.13
N ARG A 265 -22.60 8.50 4.32
CA ARG A 265 -23.60 9.55 4.05
C ARG A 265 -23.13 10.75 3.24
N THR A 266 -21.96 11.33 3.52
CA THR A 266 -21.49 12.53 2.81
C THR A 266 -20.78 12.19 1.51
N GLY A 267 -20.17 11.00 1.42
CA GLY A 267 -19.36 10.59 0.28
C GLY A 267 -18.04 11.34 0.16
N GLU A 268 -17.66 12.14 1.16
CA GLU A 268 -16.36 12.82 1.23
C GLU A 268 -15.23 11.79 1.35
N LEU A 269 -14.07 12.07 0.75
CA LEU A 269 -12.92 11.19 0.84
C LEU A 269 -11.97 11.69 1.92
N VAL A 270 -11.74 10.88 2.94
CA VAL A 270 -10.74 11.13 3.98
C VAL A 270 -9.43 10.47 3.57
N THR A 271 -8.36 11.25 3.62
CA THR A 271 -7.01 10.84 3.26
C THR A 271 -6.00 11.36 4.28
N MET A 272 -4.79 10.82 4.23
CA MET A 272 -3.66 11.32 5.00
C MET A 272 -2.39 11.26 4.16
N GLY A 273 -1.39 12.04 4.58
CA GLY A 273 -0.05 12.00 4.04
C GLY A 273 0.98 12.02 5.14
N VAL A 274 1.90 11.06 5.08
CA VAL A 274 3.08 10.97 5.95
C VAL A 274 4.33 11.38 5.17
N ASP A 275 5.22 12.16 5.79
CA ASP A 275 6.46 12.63 5.13
C ASP A 275 7.62 12.63 6.13
N VAL A 276 8.82 12.35 5.62
CA VAL A 276 10.07 12.46 6.38
C VAL A 276 10.39 13.92 6.78
N ARG A 277 9.74 14.89 6.14
CA ARG A 277 9.84 16.33 6.44
C ARG A 277 8.59 16.82 7.15
N LYS A 278 8.75 17.86 7.98
CA LYS A 278 7.62 18.54 8.61
C LYS A 278 6.71 19.22 7.57
N PRO A 279 5.39 19.27 7.82
CA PRO A 279 4.63 18.45 8.78
C PRO A 279 4.69 16.96 8.42
N HIS A 280 4.98 16.13 9.42
CA HIS A 280 5.19 14.69 9.28
C HIS A 280 3.90 13.90 9.05
N PHE A 281 2.76 14.46 9.47
CA PHE A 281 1.44 13.87 9.29
C PHE A 281 0.45 14.98 8.96
N VAL A 282 -0.26 14.86 7.84
CA VAL A 282 -1.34 15.76 7.44
C VAL A 282 -2.56 14.93 7.08
N LEU A 283 -3.71 15.25 7.67
CA LEU A 283 -5.01 14.71 7.29
C LEU A 283 -5.71 15.65 6.31
N GLY A 284 -6.41 15.09 5.33
CA GLY A 284 -7.22 15.81 4.35
C GLY A 284 -8.62 15.26 4.24
N ILE A 285 -9.60 16.14 4.00
CA ILE A 285 -10.96 15.75 3.61
C ILE A 285 -11.27 16.40 2.27
N ILE A 286 -11.59 15.57 1.29
CA ILE A 286 -11.90 15.97 -0.07
C ILE A 286 -13.41 15.85 -0.28
N SER A 287 -14.01 16.82 -0.97
CA SER A 287 -15.44 16.82 -1.29
C SER A 287 -15.85 15.59 -2.09
N ALA A 288 -17.14 15.23 -2.00
CA ALA A 288 -17.70 14.05 -2.67
C ALA A 288 -17.54 14.07 -4.21
N ASP A 289 -17.47 15.25 -4.82
CA ASP A 289 -17.20 15.44 -6.25
C ASP A 289 -15.70 15.40 -6.61
N GLY A 290 -14.82 15.26 -5.62
CA GLY A 290 -13.36 15.19 -5.81
C GLY A 290 -12.73 16.49 -6.27
N LYS A 291 -13.40 17.65 -6.09
CA LYS A 291 -12.90 18.93 -6.62
C LYS A 291 -12.31 19.87 -5.58
N ASN A 292 -12.74 19.77 -4.32
CA ASN A 292 -12.36 20.71 -3.28
C ASN A 292 -11.73 19.99 -2.10
N LEU A 293 -10.69 20.60 -1.52
CA LEU A 293 -10.17 20.19 -0.22
C LEU A 293 -10.96 20.94 0.85
N LEU A 294 -11.87 20.22 1.52
CA LEU A 294 -12.75 20.75 2.55
C LEU A 294 -12.03 20.97 3.88
N HIS A 295 -11.03 20.12 4.16
CA HIS A 295 -10.23 20.19 5.38
C HIS A 295 -8.79 19.77 5.12
N LYS A 296 -7.85 20.42 5.80
CA LYS A 296 -6.43 20.07 5.77
C LYS A 296 -5.80 20.42 7.10
N VAL A 297 -5.34 19.42 7.84
CA VAL A 297 -4.83 19.64 9.19
C VAL A 297 -3.54 18.88 9.45
N ASN A 298 -2.56 19.58 10.04
CA ASN A 298 -1.33 19.00 10.55
C ASN A 298 -1.58 18.50 11.97
N LEU A 299 -1.22 17.24 12.27
CA LEU A 299 -1.35 16.69 13.62
C LEU A 299 -0.11 16.88 14.51
N GLU A 300 0.85 17.68 14.02
CA GLU A 300 2.00 18.16 14.81
C GLU A 300 2.90 17.04 15.36
N TYR A 301 2.97 15.91 14.66
CA TYR A 301 3.88 14.82 15.00
C TYR A 301 5.33 15.33 15.06
N GLU A 302 6.06 14.91 16.09
CA GLU A 302 7.44 15.35 16.33
C GLU A 302 8.43 14.75 15.33
N SER A 303 8.14 13.55 14.82
CA SER A 303 8.98 12.78 13.90
C SER A 303 8.13 12.03 12.86
N GLY A 304 8.75 11.61 11.77
CA GLY A 304 8.12 10.75 10.78
C GLY A 304 7.70 9.39 11.37
N LYS A 305 6.43 9.03 11.15
CA LYS A 305 5.88 7.70 11.46
C LYS A 305 5.16 7.15 10.23
N LEU A 306 5.47 5.91 9.86
CA LEU A 306 4.82 5.25 8.74
C LEU A 306 3.49 4.70 9.26
N ILE A 307 2.43 5.45 8.98
CA ILE A 307 1.04 5.08 9.29
C ILE A 307 0.42 4.70 7.97
N HIS A 308 0.14 3.41 7.80
CA HIS A 308 -0.30 2.83 6.53
C HIS A 308 -1.77 3.11 6.25
N GLU A 309 -2.59 2.98 7.29
CA GLU A 309 -4.05 2.93 7.21
C GLU A 309 -4.70 3.98 8.11
N ILE A 310 -5.88 4.45 7.70
CA ILE A 310 -6.70 5.41 8.42
C ILE A 310 -8.11 4.85 8.58
N GLY A 311 -8.63 4.90 9.80
CA GLY A 311 -10.02 4.54 10.07
C GLY A 311 -10.92 5.77 10.03
N ILE A 312 -12.21 5.53 9.85
CA ILE A 312 -13.24 6.56 9.96
C ILE A 312 -14.46 5.98 10.67
N THR A 313 -15.26 6.82 11.30
CA THR A 313 -16.61 6.47 11.75
C THR A 313 -17.61 7.42 11.09
N LYS A 314 -18.86 7.45 11.57
CA LYS A 314 -19.83 8.46 11.15
C LYS A 314 -19.33 9.89 11.43
N ASN A 315 -18.72 10.12 12.59
CA ASN A 315 -18.36 11.45 13.08
C ASN A 315 -16.86 11.68 13.25
N TYR A 316 -16.03 10.64 13.27
CA TYR A 316 -14.61 10.72 13.62
C TYR A 316 -13.67 10.20 12.53
N ASN A 317 -12.44 10.70 12.56
CA ASN A 317 -11.27 10.10 11.93
C ASN A 317 -10.51 9.31 13.01
N ILE A 318 -10.03 8.12 12.66
CA ILE A 318 -9.30 7.22 13.55
C ILE A 318 -7.84 7.15 13.08
N ILE A 319 -6.93 7.61 13.92
CA ILE A 319 -5.50 7.73 13.61
C ILE A 319 -4.73 6.68 14.39
N MET A 320 -4.09 5.75 13.69
CA MET A 320 -3.29 4.69 14.30
C MET A 320 -1.87 5.22 14.59
N ASP A 321 -1.59 5.59 15.84
CA ASP A 321 -0.29 6.13 16.27
C ASP A 321 0.58 5.05 16.91
N TYR A 322 1.10 4.15 16.09
CA TYR A 322 2.08 3.15 16.51
C TYR A 322 3.53 3.54 16.15
N PRO A 323 4.53 3.07 16.90
CA PRO A 323 5.88 3.60 16.81
C PRO A 323 6.72 2.98 15.67
N LEU A 324 6.15 2.92 14.46
CA LEU A 324 6.89 2.60 13.23
C LEU A 324 7.55 3.88 12.70
N ARG A 325 8.73 4.18 13.21
CA ARG A 325 9.42 5.44 12.90
C ARG A 325 10.13 5.35 11.56
N PHE A 326 10.04 6.41 10.76
CA PHE A 326 10.81 6.49 9.52
C PHE A 326 11.38 7.89 9.29
N GLY A 327 12.59 7.96 8.72
CA GLY A 327 13.23 9.24 8.45
C GLY A 327 14.75 9.18 8.26
N ILE A 328 15.28 10.18 7.56
CA ILE A 328 16.71 10.29 7.28
C ILE A 328 17.53 10.67 8.52
N ASP A 329 16.91 11.36 9.49
CA ASP A 329 17.50 11.69 10.80
C ASP A 329 17.93 10.43 11.56
N ARG A 330 17.19 9.33 11.41
CA ARG A 330 17.53 8.02 11.98
C ARG A 330 18.78 7.43 11.35
N VAL A 331 18.85 7.52 10.03
CA VAL A 331 19.97 7.03 9.23
C VAL A 331 21.27 7.77 9.61
N LEU A 332 21.18 9.09 9.86
CA LEU A 332 22.31 9.91 10.30
C LEU A 332 22.90 9.48 11.66
N VAL A 333 22.12 8.83 12.52
CA VAL A 333 22.59 8.28 13.81
C VAL A 333 22.82 6.77 13.75
N GLY A 334 22.93 6.19 12.55
CA GLY A 334 23.27 4.78 12.33
C GLY A 334 22.13 3.79 12.57
N LYS A 335 20.87 4.25 12.60
CA LYS A 335 19.67 3.40 12.69
C LYS A 335 19.08 3.11 11.30
N GLN A 336 18.23 2.10 11.20
CA GLN A 336 17.47 1.83 9.97
C GLN A 336 16.55 2.99 9.59
N PHE A 337 16.34 3.16 8.28
CA PHE A 337 15.47 4.19 7.72
C PHE A 337 14.03 4.06 8.24
N ILE A 338 13.48 2.85 8.25
CA ILE A 338 12.22 2.48 8.89
C ILE A 338 12.55 1.50 10.02
N GLN A 339 11.99 1.69 11.21
CA GLN A 339 12.16 0.75 12.33
C GLN A 339 11.00 0.84 13.31
N HIS A 340 10.49 -0.31 13.72
CA HIS A 340 9.53 -0.40 14.81
C HIS A 340 10.23 -0.33 16.16
N ASP A 341 9.77 0.57 17.03
CA ASP A 341 10.23 0.68 18.41
C ASP A 341 9.27 -0.08 19.33
N THR A 342 9.57 -1.35 19.58
CA THR A 342 8.72 -2.28 20.36
C THR A 342 8.54 -1.88 21.83
N ASN A 343 9.38 -0.97 22.34
CA ASN A 343 9.29 -0.47 23.71
C ASN A 343 8.56 0.88 23.82
N ALA A 344 8.25 1.52 22.69
CA ALA A 344 7.55 2.81 22.70
C ALA A 344 6.04 2.64 22.93
N ARG A 345 5.42 3.71 23.40
CA ARG A 345 3.96 3.79 23.57
C ARG A 345 3.28 3.82 22.20
N ALA A 346 2.22 3.04 22.04
CA ALA A 346 1.29 3.12 20.92
C ALA A 346 -0.02 3.75 21.40
N ARG A 347 -0.70 4.46 20.51
CA ARG A 347 -1.95 5.16 20.81
C ARG A 347 -2.91 5.10 19.62
N ILE A 348 -4.20 5.25 19.89
CA ILE A 348 -5.21 5.49 18.84
C ILE A 348 -5.83 6.87 19.08
N GLY A 349 -5.85 7.69 18.04
CA GLY A 349 -6.45 9.02 18.06
C GLY A 349 -7.86 9.00 17.51
N VAL A 350 -8.83 9.49 18.28
CA VAL A 350 -10.19 9.76 17.84
C VAL A 350 -10.34 11.27 17.64
N MET A 351 -10.40 11.71 16.38
CA MET A 351 -10.50 13.12 16.03
C MET A 351 -11.85 13.40 15.38
N PRO A 352 -12.61 14.42 15.81
CA PRO A 352 -13.81 14.85 15.09
C PRO A 352 -13.51 15.05 13.59
N ARG A 353 -14.47 14.75 12.69
CA ARG A 353 -14.24 14.75 11.23
C ARG A 353 -13.46 15.98 10.77
N PHE A 354 -13.93 17.17 11.10
CA PHE A 354 -13.33 18.46 10.75
C PHE A 354 -12.49 19.07 11.90
N GLY A 355 -12.06 18.24 12.85
CA GLY A 355 -11.26 18.65 13.99
C GLY A 355 -9.78 18.90 13.65
N ASP A 356 -9.01 19.25 14.67
CA ASP A 356 -7.57 19.45 14.62
C ASP A 356 -6.82 18.66 15.70
N ALA A 357 -5.49 18.84 15.74
CA ALA A 357 -4.61 18.20 16.71
C ALA A 357 -5.03 18.38 18.17
N LYS A 358 -5.66 19.51 18.52
CA LYS A 358 -6.10 19.83 19.89
C LYS A 358 -7.43 19.17 20.22
N SER A 359 -8.27 18.93 19.20
CA SER A 359 -9.55 18.23 19.36
C SER A 359 -9.43 16.70 19.34
N THR A 360 -8.24 16.15 19.09
CA THR A 360 -8.02 14.70 19.06
C THR A 360 -7.92 14.13 20.48
N SER A 361 -8.80 13.18 20.79
CA SER A 361 -8.69 12.35 21.99
C SER A 361 -7.73 11.19 21.73
N TRP A 362 -6.69 11.06 22.55
CA TRP A 362 -5.67 10.00 22.42
C TRP A 362 -5.85 8.93 23.48
N PHE A 363 -5.90 7.67 23.03
CA PHE A 363 -6.07 6.50 23.88
C PHE A 363 -4.81 5.64 23.86
N ASP A 364 -4.37 5.16 25.02
CA ASP A 364 -3.22 4.28 25.11
C ASP A 364 -3.60 2.85 24.84
N VAL A 365 -2.82 2.21 23.97
CA VAL A 365 -3.04 0.81 23.58
C VAL A 365 -1.74 0.03 23.67
N LYS A 366 -1.85 -1.30 23.76
CA LYS A 366 -0.68 -2.18 23.67
C LYS A 366 0.07 -1.94 22.37
N ASN A 367 1.40 -1.83 22.48
CA ASN A 367 2.31 -1.65 21.35
C ASN A 367 2.04 -2.69 20.24
N HIS A 368 2.02 -2.24 18.99
CA HIS A 368 1.75 -3.05 17.80
C HIS A 368 2.30 -2.37 16.55
N CYS A 369 2.26 -3.04 15.41
CA CYS A 369 2.56 -2.47 14.10
C CYS A 369 1.46 -2.81 13.06
N SER A 370 0.18 -2.73 13.46
CA SER A 370 -0.97 -3.10 12.63
C SER A 370 -1.03 -2.30 11.33
N TYR A 371 -1.01 -2.98 10.19
CA TYR A 371 -1.06 -2.36 8.87
C TYR A 371 -2.50 -2.11 8.42
N HIS A 372 -3.39 -3.10 8.55
CA HIS A 372 -4.74 -2.99 8.02
C HIS A 372 -5.81 -2.96 9.12
N LEU A 373 -6.78 -2.07 8.93
CA LEU A 373 -8.00 -2.02 9.71
C LEU A 373 -9.10 -2.77 8.96
N ILE A 374 -9.90 -3.52 9.70
CA ILE A 374 -11.13 -4.13 9.20
C ILE A 374 -12.19 -3.03 9.06
N ASN A 375 -12.48 -2.32 10.15
CA ASN A 375 -13.44 -1.22 10.18
C ASN A 375 -13.34 -0.45 11.51
N SER A 376 -14.00 0.69 11.58
CA SER A 376 -14.23 1.41 12.83
C SER A 376 -15.64 2.01 12.87
N PHE A 377 -16.27 2.04 14.04
CA PHE A 377 -17.63 2.57 14.20
C PHE A 377 -17.88 3.09 15.61
N GLU A 378 -19.01 3.77 15.79
CA GLU A 378 -19.43 4.31 17.09
C GLU A 378 -20.50 3.38 17.70
N GLU A 379 -20.36 3.08 18.99
CA GLU A 379 -21.32 2.30 19.78
C GLU A 379 -21.54 2.99 21.14
N GLY A 380 -22.66 3.70 21.28
CA GLY A 380 -22.92 4.51 22.46
C GLY A 380 -21.90 5.65 22.61
N HIS A 381 -21.12 5.61 23.69
CA HIS A 381 -20.03 6.55 23.97
C HIS A 381 -18.66 6.01 23.56
N GLU A 382 -18.59 4.80 23.00
CA GLU A 382 -17.35 4.17 22.57
C GLU A 382 -17.13 4.34 21.07
N VAL A 383 -15.85 4.37 20.70
CA VAL A 383 -15.40 4.10 19.33
C VAL A 383 -14.77 2.71 19.30
N VAL A 384 -15.32 1.82 18.48
CA VAL A 384 -14.81 0.48 18.26
C VAL A 384 -13.94 0.50 17.01
N VAL A 385 -12.70 0.00 17.13
CA VAL A 385 -11.74 -0.14 16.03
C VAL A 385 -11.38 -1.61 15.92
N ARG A 386 -11.48 -2.19 14.73
CA ARG A 386 -11.09 -3.57 14.45
C ARG A 386 -10.00 -3.58 13.40
N GLY A 387 -8.96 -4.38 13.59
CA GLY A 387 -7.87 -4.51 12.63
C GLY A 387 -7.05 -5.78 12.81
N CYS A 388 -6.15 -6.04 11.88
CA CYS A 388 -5.22 -7.16 11.97
C CYS A 388 -3.97 -6.69 12.71
N ARG A 389 -3.83 -7.13 13.96
CA ARG A 389 -2.75 -6.73 14.87
C ARG A 389 -1.55 -7.64 14.71
N ILE A 390 -0.39 -7.01 14.55
CA ILE A 390 0.92 -7.62 14.48
C ILE A 390 1.85 -6.97 15.52
N LEU A 391 2.79 -7.72 16.09
CA LEU A 391 3.63 -7.24 17.19
C LEU A 391 4.89 -6.50 16.72
N CYS A 392 5.32 -6.76 15.49
CA CYS A 392 6.47 -6.12 14.89
C CYS A 392 6.21 -5.74 13.43
N SER A 393 7.08 -4.90 12.88
CA SER A 393 6.98 -4.49 11.49
C SER A 393 7.56 -5.54 10.56
N VAL A 394 6.80 -5.88 9.51
CA VAL A 394 7.32 -6.61 8.35
C VAL A 394 8.12 -5.69 7.40
N ILE A 395 8.11 -4.37 7.61
CA ILE A 395 8.78 -3.35 6.77
C ILE A 395 9.80 -2.53 7.59
N PRO A 396 11.10 -2.49 7.23
CA PRO A 396 11.79 -3.17 6.12
C PRO A 396 12.32 -4.55 6.57
N GLY A 397 11.52 -5.30 7.34
CA GLY A 397 11.92 -6.54 7.98
C GLY A 397 12.91 -6.31 9.14
N PRO A 398 13.69 -7.33 9.52
CA PRO A 398 14.65 -7.22 10.62
C PRO A 398 15.86 -6.34 10.26
N ASP A 399 16.70 -6.04 11.26
CA ASP A 399 17.95 -5.31 11.06
C ASP A 399 18.82 -5.99 9.98
N HIS A 400 19.51 -5.20 9.15
CA HIS A 400 20.46 -5.68 8.15
C HIS A 400 21.59 -6.56 8.70
N LYS A 401 21.84 -6.53 10.01
CA LYS A 401 22.79 -7.41 10.70
C LYS A 401 22.25 -8.80 11.00
N THR A 402 20.93 -8.98 10.91
CA THR A 402 20.24 -10.23 11.20
C THR A 402 20.12 -11.08 9.94
N ASP A 403 20.25 -12.40 10.09
CA ASP A 403 19.93 -13.37 9.04
C ASP A 403 18.41 -13.32 8.77
N LYS A 404 18.02 -12.62 7.70
CA LYS A 404 16.60 -12.36 7.37
C LYS A 404 15.80 -13.66 7.20
N ALA A 405 16.38 -14.66 6.53
CA ALA A 405 15.72 -15.93 6.30
C ALA A 405 15.40 -16.65 7.61
N LYS A 406 16.37 -16.75 8.52
CA LYS A 406 16.13 -17.35 9.85
C LYS A 406 15.16 -16.56 10.71
N TRP A 407 15.19 -15.23 10.61
CA TRP A 407 14.28 -14.38 11.35
C TRP A 407 12.84 -14.57 10.87
N TYR A 408 12.58 -14.54 9.56
CA TYR A 408 11.26 -14.79 9.00
C TYR A 408 10.76 -16.21 9.28
N GLN A 409 11.66 -17.19 9.27
CA GLN A 409 11.34 -18.58 9.61
C GLN A 409 10.69 -18.71 10.99
N ARG A 410 11.06 -17.85 11.94
CA ARG A 410 10.52 -17.83 13.30
C ARG A 410 9.35 -16.85 13.47
N ALA A 411 9.45 -15.69 12.83
CA ALA A 411 8.54 -14.58 13.04
C ALA A 411 7.10 -14.82 12.54
N PHE A 412 6.95 -15.58 11.46
CA PHE A 412 5.64 -15.89 10.88
C PHE A 412 4.97 -17.15 11.41
N LEU A 413 5.71 -18.00 12.14
CA LEU A 413 5.15 -19.24 12.69
C LEU A 413 4.31 -18.96 13.92
N GLN A 414 3.33 -19.85 14.15
CA GLN A 414 2.58 -19.84 15.39
C GLN A 414 3.55 -19.97 16.58
N PRO A 415 3.49 -19.06 17.58
CA PRO A 415 4.42 -19.09 18.69
C PRO A 415 4.16 -20.31 19.58
N LYS A 416 5.15 -21.20 19.69
CA LYS A 416 5.11 -22.36 20.60
C LYS A 416 5.57 -21.97 22.00
N LYS A 417 4.72 -21.25 22.74
CA LYS A 417 5.06 -20.64 24.05
C LYS A 417 5.57 -21.64 25.10
N ASP A 418 5.17 -22.90 25.02
CA ASP A 418 5.62 -23.97 25.94
C ASP A 418 6.96 -24.61 25.56
N SER A 419 7.53 -24.26 24.40
CA SER A 419 8.83 -24.76 23.95
C SER A 419 9.97 -24.11 24.72
N LYS A 420 11.01 -24.89 25.04
CA LYS A 420 12.27 -24.35 25.62
C LYS A 420 13.05 -23.46 24.65
N GLU A 421 12.77 -23.57 23.35
CA GLU A 421 13.40 -22.76 22.30
C GLU A 421 12.63 -21.47 22.00
N PHE A 422 11.48 -21.26 22.67
CA PHE A 422 10.66 -20.08 22.47
C PHE A 422 11.41 -18.80 22.85
N ASP A 423 11.48 -17.87 21.91
CA ASP A 423 12.05 -16.55 22.09
C ASP A 423 11.00 -15.49 21.76
N PRO A 424 10.39 -14.82 22.75
CA PRO A 424 9.36 -13.82 22.53
C PRO A 424 9.85 -12.58 21.78
N SER A 425 11.16 -12.41 21.58
CA SER A 425 11.70 -11.32 20.77
C SER A 425 11.60 -11.56 19.26
N VAL A 426 11.33 -12.80 18.83
CA VAL A 426 11.24 -13.16 17.41
C VAL A 426 10.11 -14.14 17.08
N ASP A 427 9.75 -15.07 17.95
CA ASP A 427 8.75 -16.11 17.61
C ASP A 427 7.34 -15.52 17.55
N GLY A 428 6.68 -15.68 16.39
CA GLY A 428 5.30 -15.26 16.18
C GLY A 428 5.05 -13.75 16.23
N ILE A 429 6.10 -12.91 16.20
CA ILE A 429 5.93 -11.45 16.25
C ILE A 429 5.29 -10.88 14.98
N LEU A 430 5.33 -11.65 13.87
CA LEU A 430 4.64 -11.35 12.62
C LEU A 430 3.35 -12.16 12.42
N PHE A 431 2.88 -12.86 13.46
CA PHE A 431 1.64 -13.62 13.43
C PHE A 431 0.42 -12.68 13.56
N SER A 432 -0.06 -12.17 12.42
CA SER A 432 -1.14 -11.18 12.35
C SER A 432 -2.50 -11.81 12.69
N ARG A 433 -3.28 -11.16 13.58
CA ARG A 433 -4.60 -11.66 14.01
C ARG A 433 -5.60 -10.52 14.20
N PRO A 434 -6.90 -10.73 13.90
CA PRO A 434 -7.96 -9.80 14.24
C PRO A 434 -7.97 -9.41 15.72
N TYR A 435 -8.05 -8.11 15.94
CA TYR A 435 -7.99 -7.47 17.24
C TYR A 435 -9.03 -6.36 17.31
N GLU A 436 -9.66 -6.18 18.47
CA GLU A 436 -10.62 -5.12 18.73
C GLU A 436 -10.06 -4.18 19.80
N TRP A 437 -10.18 -2.87 19.56
CA TRP A 437 -9.99 -1.81 20.52
C TRP A 437 -11.32 -1.09 20.72
N ARG A 438 -11.79 -0.98 21.96
CA ARG A 438 -12.95 -0.18 22.35
C ARG A 438 -12.46 1.02 23.15
N LEU A 439 -12.74 2.21 22.65
CA LEU A 439 -12.21 3.48 23.14
C LEU A 439 -13.35 4.29 23.74
N ASP A 440 -13.42 4.39 25.07
CA ASP A 440 -14.50 5.10 25.76
C ASP A 440 -14.23 6.61 25.77
N LEU A 441 -15.05 7.38 25.05
CA LEU A 441 -14.88 8.83 24.93
C LEU A 441 -15.21 9.62 26.21
N VAL A 442 -15.88 9.01 27.18
CA VAL A 442 -16.28 9.63 28.45
C VAL A 442 -15.25 9.35 29.54
N THR A 443 -14.84 8.09 29.70
CA THR A 443 -13.92 7.67 30.77
C THR A 443 -12.46 7.77 30.37
N GLY A 444 -12.16 7.66 29.06
CA GLY A 444 -10.80 7.54 28.55
C GLY A 444 -10.22 6.11 28.66
N GLU A 445 -11.01 5.13 29.11
CA GLU A 445 -10.59 3.75 29.24
C GLU A 445 -10.54 3.03 27.88
N VAL A 446 -9.71 1.98 27.82
CA VAL A 446 -9.53 1.12 26.65
C VAL A 446 -9.76 -0.33 27.04
N GLU A 447 -10.71 -0.98 26.36
CA GLU A 447 -10.80 -2.44 26.33
C GLU A 447 -10.20 -2.95 25.02
N GLU A 448 -9.26 -3.88 25.10
CA GLU A 448 -8.60 -4.38 23.89
C GLU A 448 -8.19 -5.86 23.97
N GLY A 449 -8.39 -6.61 22.87
CA GLY A 449 -8.18 -8.05 22.85
C GLY A 449 -8.23 -8.69 21.46
N TYR A 450 -7.64 -9.89 21.36
CA TYR A 450 -7.80 -10.72 20.16
C TYR A 450 -9.21 -11.29 20.14
N ILE A 451 -9.84 -11.26 18.97
CA ILE A 451 -11.22 -11.73 18.80
C ILE A 451 -11.32 -13.09 18.09
N THR A 452 -10.22 -13.60 17.55
CA THR A 452 -10.10 -14.93 16.94
C THR A 452 -9.07 -15.80 17.70
N CYS A 453 -9.04 -17.11 17.44
CA CYS A 453 -8.13 -18.05 18.10
C CYS A 453 -6.64 -17.78 17.80
N GLU A 454 -5.73 -18.41 18.56
CA GLU A 454 -4.27 -18.23 18.43
C GLU A 454 -3.63 -19.11 17.34
N GLU A 455 -4.42 -19.85 16.58
CA GLU A 455 -3.93 -20.89 15.65
C GLU A 455 -3.82 -20.42 14.21
N VAL A 456 -4.56 -19.36 13.85
CA VAL A 456 -4.68 -18.92 12.47
C VAL A 456 -4.26 -17.47 12.33
N ALA A 457 -3.23 -17.23 11.51
CA ALA A 457 -2.81 -15.89 11.13
C ALA A 457 -3.59 -15.42 9.90
N MET A 458 -4.05 -14.18 9.90
CA MET A 458 -4.82 -13.62 8.78
C MET A 458 -4.66 -12.10 8.69
N ASP A 459 -4.72 -11.58 7.47
CA ASP A 459 -4.54 -10.16 7.16
C ASP A 459 -5.32 -9.78 5.88
N PHE A 460 -5.09 -8.58 5.35
CA PHE A 460 -5.77 -8.01 4.19
C PHE A 460 -7.30 -8.12 4.30
N PRO A 461 -7.91 -7.47 5.30
CA PRO A 461 -9.34 -7.49 5.49
C PRO A 461 -10.08 -6.75 4.38
N ALA A 462 -11.24 -7.29 4.02
CA ALA A 462 -12.25 -6.67 3.18
C ALA A 462 -13.60 -6.73 3.91
N ILE A 463 -14.46 -5.75 3.66
CA ILE A 463 -15.84 -5.70 4.14
C ILE A 463 -16.75 -5.31 2.97
N ASN A 464 -18.07 -5.39 3.16
CA ASN A 464 -19.00 -4.69 2.30
C ASN A 464 -18.76 -3.17 2.45
N ASN A 465 -18.38 -2.50 1.36
CA ASN A 465 -17.97 -1.09 1.37
C ASN A 465 -19.09 -0.14 1.84
N ASN A 466 -20.36 -0.55 1.77
CA ASN A 466 -21.49 0.21 2.30
C ASN A 466 -21.46 0.34 3.83
N PHE A 467 -20.64 -0.49 4.50
CA PHE A 467 -20.48 -0.50 5.95
C PHE A 467 -19.19 0.15 6.45
N ILE A 468 -18.38 0.76 5.57
CA ILE A 468 -17.20 1.52 5.99
C ILE A 468 -17.63 2.64 6.94
N GLY A 469 -17.05 2.66 8.13
CA GLY A 469 -17.31 3.69 9.15
C GLY A 469 -18.59 3.52 9.96
N ILE A 470 -19.30 2.41 9.78
CA ILE A 470 -20.50 2.03 10.54
C ILE A 470 -20.41 0.55 10.98
N ARG A 471 -21.23 0.14 11.97
CA ARG A 471 -21.18 -1.22 12.53
C ARG A 471 -21.45 -2.26 11.44
N ASN A 472 -20.54 -3.23 11.31
CA ASN A 472 -20.61 -4.34 10.36
C ASN A 472 -20.63 -5.68 11.11
N LYS A 473 -21.33 -6.66 10.56
CA LYS A 473 -21.50 -8.03 11.07
C LYS A 473 -20.46 -8.99 10.50
N TYR A 474 -19.97 -8.72 9.29
CA TYR A 474 -19.08 -9.61 8.56
C TYR A 474 -17.81 -8.89 8.11
N ALA A 475 -16.72 -9.63 8.08
CA ALA A 475 -15.49 -9.25 7.39
C ALA A 475 -14.87 -10.48 6.74
N TYR A 476 -14.02 -10.26 5.77
CA TYR A 476 -13.34 -11.31 5.02
C TYR A 476 -11.85 -11.04 5.05
N THR A 477 -11.04 -12.03 5.44
CA THR A 477 -9.58 -11.87 5.51
C THR A 477 -8.89 -12.98 4.72
N GLN A 478 -7.66 -12.72 4.31
CA GLN A 478 -6.80 -13.72 3.71
C GLN A 478 -6.00 -14.43 4.80
N VAL A 479 -6.06 -15.77 4.83
CA VAL A 479 -5.37 -16.58 5.83
C VAL A 479 -3.96 -16.90 5.37
N VAL A 480 -2.99 -16.52 6.21
CA VAL A 480 -1.56 -16.69 5.94
C VAL A 480 -1.20 -18.18 5.99
N ASP A 481 -0.51 -18.65 4.95
CA ASP A 481 0.25 -19.89 5.07
C ASP A 481 1.56 -19.59 5.79
N SER A 482 1.54 -19.68 7.12
CA SER A 482 2.72 -19.41 7.94
C SER A 482 3.92 -20.26 7.53
N LEU A 483 3.73 -21.51 7.14
CA LEU A 483 4.85 -22.38 6.76
C LEU A 483 5.45 -21.95 5.43
N ALA A 484 4.62 -21.79 4.40
CA ALA A 484 5.09 -21.34 3.08
C ALA A 484 5.71 -19.93 3.14
N THR A 485 5.12 -19.03 3.94
CA THR A 485 5.63 -17.67 4.17
C THR A 485 6.97 -17.68 4.93
N SER A 486 7.09 -18.51 5.97
CA SER A 486 8.32 -18.61 6.78
C SER A 486 9.53 -19.10 6.00
N ASN A 487 9.30 -19.90 4.95
CA ASN A 487 10.34 -20.41 4.05
C ASN A 487 10.68 -19.42 2.91
N SER A 488 9.95 -18.31 2.79
CA SER A 488 10.25 -17.26 1.82
C SER A 488 11.42 -16.39 2.31
N ILE A 489 12.47 -16.28 1.49
CA ILE A 489 13.69 -15.52 1.78
C ILE A 489 13.40 -14.02 2.03
N ALA A 490 12.32 -13.48 1.46
CA ALA A 490 11.98 -12.05 1.55
C ALA A 490 10.84 -11.74 2.54
N GLY A 491 10.32 -12.73 3.28
CA GLY A 491 9.18 -12.53 4.18
C GLY A 491 7.88 -12.25 3.46
N LEU A 492 7.74 -12.79 2.25
CA LEU A 492 6.59 -12.59 1.39
C LEU A 492 5.44 -13.49 1.84
N THR A 493 4.32 -12.87 2.20
CA THR A 493 3.15 -13.59 2.69
C THR A 493 2.41 -14.29 1.55
N LYS A 494 2.21 -15.60 1.70
CA LYS A 494 1.34 -16.40 0.83
C LYS A 494 0.03 -16.71 1.56
N TYR A 495 -1.10 -16.65 0.86
CA TYR A 495 -2.43 -16.81 1.47
C TYR A 495 -3.18 -18.01 0.89
N LYS A 496 -3.36 -19.05 1.71
CA LYS A 496 -3.90 -20.36 1.27
C LYS A 496 -5.39 -20.54 1.49
N MET A 497 -6.04 -19.65 2.24
CA MET A 497 -7.47 -19.72 2.53
C MET A 497 -8.04 -18.30 2.62
N LEU A 498 -9.37 -18.21 2.53
CA LEU A 498 -10.12 -17.02 2.95
C LEU A 498 -10.86 -17.35 4.25
N ALA A 499 -11.04 -16.35 5.11
CA ALA A 499 -11.81 -16.47 6.33
C ALA A 499 -12.96 -15.47 6.33
N LYS A 500 -14.16 -15.91 6.72
CA LYS A 500 -15.33 -15.05 6.97
C LYS A 500 -15.51 -14.93 8.48
N LEU A 501 -15.36 -13.71 8.99
CA LEU A 501 -15.47 -13.37 10.40
C LEU A 501 -16.91 -12.97 10.71
N HIS A 502 -17.52 -13.56 11.75
CA HIS A 502 -18.89 -13.27 12.17
C HIS A 502 -18.91 -12.55 13.52
N PHE A 503 -18.93 -11.21 13.52
CA PHE A 503 -18.75 -10.42 14.75
C PHE A 503 -19.87 -10.57 15.78
N ASP A 504 -21.08 -10.90 15.33
CA ASP A 504 -22.25 -11.08 16.20
C ASP A 504 -22.48 -12.55 16.63
N ILE A 505 -21.65 -13.49 16.15
CA ILE A 505 -21.77 -14.91 16.47
C ILE A 505 -20.53 -15.35 17.23
N LYS A 506 -20.71 -15.91 18.43
CA LYS A 506 -19.60 -16.46 19.21
C LYS A 506 -19.26 -17.87 18.76
N ASN A 507 -17.97 -18.19 18.75
CA ASN A 507 -17.48 -19.53 18.46
C ASN A 507 -18.11 -20.56 19.42
N GLU A 508 -18.36 -21.77 18.95
CA GLU A 508 -18.99 -22.82 19.76
C GLU A 508 -18.07 -23.40 20.82
N ASP A 509 -16.80 -23.61 20.46
CA ASP A 509 -15.77 -24.21 21.32
C ASP A 509 -15.21 -23.23 22.35
N ASP A 510 -15.02 -21.96 21.96
CA ASP A 510 -14.56 -20.90 22.85
C ASP A 510 -15.38 -19.62 22.69
N LYS A 511 -16.29 -19.38 23.65
CA LYS A 511 -17.21 -18.23 23.66
C LYS A 511 -16.50 -16.88 23.81
N ASN A 512 -15.20 -16.85 24.11
CA ASN A 512 -14.42 -15.61 24.08
C ASN A 512 -14.20 -15.10 22.65
N PHE A 513 -14.13 -16.01 21.67
CA PHE A 513 -13.85 -15.67 20.27
C PHE A 513 -15.12 -15.61 19.41
N ILE A 514 -15.03 -14.91 18.28
CA ILE A 514 -16.07 -14.89 17.24
C ILE A 514 -16.03 -16.15 16.40
N ASN A 515 -17.15 -16.50 15.77
CA ASN A 515 -17.19 -17.56 14.77
C ASN A 515 -16.43 -17.14 13.50
N VAL A 516 -15.72 -18.10 12.91
CA VAL A 516 -14.96 -17.90 11.68
C VAL A 516 -15.18 -19.10 10.77
N ASP A 517 -15.66 -18.85 9.56
CA ASP A 517 -15.73 -19.88 8.52
C ASP A 517 -14.51 -19.76 7.61
N TYR A 518 -14.04 -20.88 7.06
CA TYR A 518 -12.87 -20.92 6.18
C TYR A 518 -13.23 -21.48 4.81
N HIS A 519 -12.80 -20.78 3.77
CA HIS A 519 -12.80 -21.26 2.40
C HIS A 519 -11.38 -21.71 2.05
N VAL A 520 -11.19 -23.03 1.97
CA VAL A 520 -9.88 -23.64 1.74
C VAL A 520 -9.58 -23.67 0.24
N LEU A 521 -8.44 -23.12 -0.17
CA LEU A 521 -8.01 -23.22 -1.57
C LEU A 521 -7.38 -24.59 -1.83
N GLU A 522 -7.35 -24.97 -3.11
CA GLU A 522 -6.67 -26.19 -3.56
C GLU A 522 -5.18 -26.17 -3.20
N GLU A 523 -4.53 -27.35 -3.17
CA GLU A 523 -3.11 -27.44 -2.85
C GLU A 523 -2.27 -26.58 -3.81
N ASN A 524 -1.28 -25.85 -3.29
CA ASN A 524 -0.44 -24.90 -4.03
C ASN A 524 -1.18 -23.70 -4.66
N HIS A 525 -2.45 -23.48 -4.30
CA HIS A 525 -3.19 -22.30 -4.71
C HIS A 525 -3.12 -21.21 -3.65
N PHE A 526 -2.76 -20.01 -4.09
CA PHE A 526 -2.66 -18.85 -3.20
C PHE A 526 -3.39 -17.64 -3.76
N CYS A 527 -4.10 -16.93 -2.89
CA CYS A 527 -4.94 -15.78 -3.26
C CYS A 527 -4.25 -14.43 -3.03
N SER A 528 -4.75 -13.40 -3.72
CA SER A 528 -4.44 -11.98 -3.46
C SER A 528 -5.56 -11.06 -3.96
N GLY A 529 -5.71 -9.90 -3.30
CA GLY A 529 -6.61 -8.83 -3.74
C GLY A 529 -8.09 -9.02 -3.41
N VAL A 530 -8.43 -9.84 -2.42
CA VAL A 530 -9.83 -10.16 -2.06
C VAL A 530 -10.69 -8.91 -1.91
N GLN A 531 -11.84 -8.91 -2.57
CA GLN A 531 -12.81 -7.83 -2.51
C GLN A 531 -14.23 -8.38 -2.40
N PHE A 532 -15.08 -7.72 -1.62
CA PHE A 532 -16.53 -7.98 -1.61
C PHE A 532 -17.21 -7.27 -2.78
N VAL A 533 -18.05 -8.01 -3.50
CA VAL A 533 -18.88 -7.55 -4.61
C VAL A 533 -20.34 -7.69 -4.20
N GLU A 534 -21.02 -6.56 -4.04
CA GLU A 534 -22.41 -6.53 -3.62
C GLU A 534 -23.33 -7.10 -4.71
N LYS A 535 -24.30 -7.91 -4.29
CA LYS A 535 -25.36 -8.41 -5.17
C LYS A 535 -26.28 -7.28 -5.58
N LYS A 536 -26.75 -7.30 -6.84
CA LYS A 536 -27.83 -6.40 -7.25
C LYS A 536 -29.07 -6.64 -6.40
N ASP A 537 -29.61 -5.57 -5.82
CA ASP A 537 -30.76 -5.60 -4.89
C ASP A 537 -30.47 -6.37 -3.57
N ALA A 538 -29.22 -6.31 -3.09
CA ALA A 538 -28.79 -6.86 -1.79
C ALA A 538 -29.68 -6.36 -0.63
N VAL A 539 -29.99 -7.26 0.31
CA VAL A 539 -30.80 -6.98 1.50
C VAL A 539 -29.96 -7.13 2.77
N ASP A 540 -29.22 -8.24 2.86
CA ASP A 540 -28.31 -8.53 3.96
C ASP A 540 -26.89 -8.03 3.67
N GLU A 541 -26.10 -7.80 4.72
CA GLU A 541 -24.72 -7.29 4.61
C GLU A 541 -23.81 -8.20 3.76
N ASP A 542 -24.01 -9.52 3.83
CA ASP A 542 -23.28 -10.54 3.08
C ASP A 542 -24.04 -11.03 1.82
N ASP A 543 -25.05 -10.30 1.34
CA ASP A 543 -25.66 -10.57 0.03
C ASP A 543 -24.71 -10.15 -1.08
N GLY A 544 -23.84 -11.06 -1.49
CA GLY A 544 -22.84 -10.80 -2.52
C GLY A 544 -21.87 -11.93 -2.70
N TRP A 545 -20.72 -11.59 -3.27
CA TRP A 545 -19.65 -12.51 -3.56
C TRP A 545 -18.30 -11.94 -3.14
N LEU A 546 -17.35 -12.83 -2.92
CA LEU A 546 -15.95 -12.49 -2.83
C LEU A 546 -15.32 -12.77 -4.19
N ILE A 547 -14.55 -11.80 -4.67
CA ILE A 547 -13.74 -11.95 -5.87
C ILE A 547 -12.26 -11.86 -5.49
N SER A 548 -11.43 -12.74 -6.05
CA SER A 548 -10.00 -12.75 -5.79
C SER A 548 -9.23 -13.33 -6.98
N TYR A 549 -8.00 -12.85 -7.18
CA TYR A 549 -7.04 -13.59 -8.00
C TYR A 549 -6.50 -14.76 -7.19
N VAL A 550 -6.37 -15.92 -7.82
CA VAL A 550 -5.79 -17.14 -7.25
C VAL A 550 -4.75 -17.67 -8.23
N HIS A 551 -3.56 -17.98 -7.74
CA HIS A 551 -2.49 -18.54 -8.55
C HIS A 551 -2.18 -19.97 -8.11
N ASP A 552 -2.21 -20.89 -9.07
CA ASP A 552 -1.71 -22.25 -8.94
C ASP A 552 -0.20 -22.22 -9.23
N GLU A 553 0.63 -22.32 -8.18
CA GLU A 553 2.09 -22.31 -8.32
C GLU A 553 2.62 -23.58 -9.01
N LYS A 554 1.86 -24.68 -9.00
CA LYS A 554 2.28 -25.94 -9.62
C LYS A 554 2.01 -25.94 -11.12
N ALA A 555 0.82 -25.51 -11.54
CA ALA A 555 0.48 -25.37 -12.95
C ALA A 555 1.00 -24.08 -13.57
N ASN A 556 1.42 -23.11 -12.75
CA ASN A 556 1.80 -21.76 -13.14
C ASN A 556 0.68 -21.02 -13.89
N VAL A 557 -0.54 -21.15 -13.38
CA VAL A 557 -1.77 -20.57 -13.98
C VAL A 557 -2.48 -19.71 -12.96
N SER A 558 -3.00 -18.57 -13.41
CA SER A 558 -3.83 -17.70 -12.57
C SER A 558 -5.30 -17.78 -12.96
N LYS A 559 -6.16 -17.81 -11.95
CA LYS A 559 -7.62 -17.79 -12.07
C LYS A 559 -8.21 -16.61 -11.30
N VAL A 560 -9.43 -16.22 -11.64
CA VAL A 560 -10.30 -15.39 -10.78
C VAL A 560 -11.35 -16.30 -10.17
N TYR A 561 -11.47 -16.26 -8.85
CA TYR A 561 -12.50 -17.00 -8.11
C TYR A 561 -13.63 -16.05 -7.74
N ILE A 562 -14.86 -16.52 -7.88
CA ILE A 562 -16.07 -15.87 -7.37
C ILE A 562 -16.70 -16.82 -6.35
N ILE A 563 -16.77 -16.40 -5.10
CA ILE A 563 -17.21 -17.22 -3.95
C ILE A 563 -18.48 -16.59 -3.38
N ASP A 564 -19.53 -17.38 -3.22
CA ASP A 564 -20.79 -16.94 -2.62
C ASP A 564 -20.59 -16.64 -1.13
N ALA A 565 -20.85 -15.41 -0.71
CA ALA A 565 -20.59 -14.99 0.66
C ALA A 565 -21.49 -15.70 1.69
N LYS A 566 -22.69 -16.17 1.30
CA LYS A 566 -23.60 -16.93 2.17
C LYS A 566 -23.30 -18.42 2.17
N ARG A 567 -22.74 -18.94 1.08
CA ARG A 567 -22.27 -20.33 0.94
C ARG A 567 -20.74 -20.40 0.95
N PHE A 568 -20.15 -19.73 1.93
CA PHE A 568 -18.72 -19.39 1.94
C PHE A 568 -17.79 -20.63 1.96
N THR A 569 -18.20 -21.72 2.61
CA THR A 569 -17.41 -22.94 2.73
C THR A 569 -17.59 -23.90 1.54
N GLU A 570 -18.48 -23.60 0.60
CA GLU A 570 -18.69 -24.38 -0.62
C GLU A 570 -17.65 -24.02 -1.69
N GLU A 571 -17.61 -24.79 -2.79
CA GLU A 571 -16.80 -24.46 -3.96
C GLU A 571 -17.16 -23.06 -4.53
N PRO A 572 -16.19 -22.34 -5.13
CA PRO A 572 -16.48 -21.11 -5.85
C PRO A 572 -17.58 -21.32 -6.90
N VAL A 573 -18.52 -20.38 -6.99
CA VAL A 573 -19.59 -20.44 -8.00
C VAL A 573 -19.03 -20.30 -9.41
N ALA A 574 -17.88 -19.63 -9.56
CA ALA A 574 -17.13 -19.55 -10.81
C ALA A 574 -15.62 -19.51 -10.57
N LYS A 575 -14.87 -20.24 -11.40
CA LYS A 575 -13.40 -20.15 -11.53
C LYS A 575 -13.06 -19.78 -12.99
N ILE A 576 -12.41 -18.65 -13.20
CA ILE A 576 -12.13 -18.09 -14.54
C ILE A 576 -10.63 -18.17 -14.79
N THR A 577 -10.19 -18.99 -15.76
CA THR A 577 -8.76 -19.12 -16.08
C THR A 577 -8.28 -17.97 -16.97
N LEU A 578 -7.25 -17.27 -16.52
CA LEU A 578 -6.72 -16.07 -17.20
C LEU A 578 -5.70 -16.44 -18.29
N PRO A 579 -5.51 -15.56 -19.30
CA PRO A 579 -4.62 -15.83 -20.44
C PRO A 579 -3.13 -15.73 -20.09
N GLN A 580 -2.79 -15.21 -18.91
CA GLN A 580 -1.42 -15.16 -18.41
C GLN A 580 -1.40 -15.27 -16.88
N ARG A 581 -0.21 -15.49 -16.34
CA ARG A 581 0.07 -15.41 -14.91
C ARG A 581 -0.21 -14.00 -14.39
N VAL A 582 -0.78 -13.93 -13.19
CA VAL A 582 -0.99 -12.70 -12.43
C VAL A 582 -0.12 -12.80 -11.18
N PRO A 583 0.99 -12.04 -11.10
CA PRO A 583 1.90 -12.03 -9.95
C PRO A 583 1.17 -11.72 -8.66
N TYR A 584 1.70 -12.08 -7.50
CA TYR A 584 1.15 -11.59 -6.23
C TYR A 584 1.11 -10.07 -6.20
N GLY A 585 0.07 -9.52 -5.57
CA GLY A 585 -0.11 -8.08 -5.44
C GLY A 585 -0.79 -7.73 -4.12
N PHE A 586 -1.27 -6.50 -4.05
CA PHE A 586 -1.78 -5.91 -2.81
C PHE A 586 -3.29 -5.74 -2.88
N HIS A 587 -3.78 -4.50 -2.91
CA HIS A 587 -5.21 -4.20 -2.80
C HIS A 587 -5.90 -4.22 -4.16
N GLY A 588 -7.13 -4.73 -4.16
CA GLY A 588 -8.04 -4.71 -5.29
C GLY A 588 -9.32 -3.94 -4.99
N ILE A 589 -10.05 -3.63 -6.05
CA ILE A 589 -11.36 -2.98 -6.00
C ILE A 589 -12.25 -3.55 -7.11
N PHE A 590 -13.54 -3.66 -6.85
CA PHE A 590 -14.55 -3.91 -7.87
C PHE A 590 -15.31 -2.62 -8.14
N ILE A 591 -15.31 -2.17 -9.39
CA ILE A 591 -16.03 -0.97 -9.83
C ILE A 591 -17.19 -1.43 -10.71
N SER A 592 -18.41 -1.18 -10.25
CA SER A 592 -19.63 -1.53 -11.00
C SER A 592 -19.85 -0.54 -12.16
N LYS A 593 -20.47 -1.02 -13.23
CA LYS A 593 -20.83 -0.21 -14.40
C LYS A 593 -22.09 0.64 -14.21
#